data_AF-A0A447TWF8-F1
#
_entry.id   AF-A0A447TWF8-F1
#
_cell.length_a   1.000
_cell.length_b   1.000
_cell.length_c   1.000
_cell.angle_alpha   90.00
_cell.angle_beta   90.00
_cell.angle_gamma   90.00
#
_symmetry.space_group_name_H-M   'P 1'
#
loop_
_entity.id
_entity.type
_entity.pdbx_description
1 polymer ?
#
loop_
_entity_poly.entity_id
_entity_poly.type
_entity_poly.pdbx_seq_one_letter_code
_entity_poly.pdbx_strand_id
1 'polypeptide(L)'
;MFNARSLTDVKAGIWGFGADFDNMKIRCWYEHHFPLLMTEGLIPDLRKAVQTAARQLSLLRSALKEAWFANAKDARGDFSFIDIDFWNLTQGRFLNLIHDLENGHKPDERLNKWQRELWLFTRRYFDDRVFTNPYESSDLERIMKARKKYFTSSAEKQSAKAAKAKKQEAAE
;
A
#
# COMPACT_ATOMS: atom_id res chain seq x y z
N MET A 1 -11.83 14.84 0.60
CA MET A 1 -10.91 15.30 1.66
C MET A 1 -11.46 14.82 2.99
N PHE A 2 -10.84 13.82 3.62
CA PHE A 2 -11.12 13.51 5.02
C PHE A 2 -10.37 14.54 5.86
N ASN A 3 -11.02 15.69 6.06
CA ASN A 3 -10.59 16.65 7.07
C ASN A 3 -10.68 15.97 8.43
N ALA A 4 -9.68 16.14 9.28
CA ALA A 4 -9.63 15.65 10.67
C ALA A 4 -10.77 16.19 11.59
N ARG A 5 -11.81 16.79 11.01
CA ARG A 5 -12.92 17.47 11.69
C ARG A 5 -14.00 16.54 12.25
N SER A 6 -13.96 15.23 12.02
CA SER A 6 -15.01 14.31 12.54
C SER A 6 -14.56 13.40 13.68
N LEU A 7 -13.37 13.61 14.24
CA LEU A 7 -12.96 12.90 15.46
C LEU A 7 -13.54 13.66 16.66
N THR A 8 -14.63 13.15 17.22
CA THR A 8 -15.19 13.62 18.49
C THR A 8 -14.12 13.43 19.57
N ASP A 9 -13.84 14.46 20.38
CA ASP A 9 -12.80 14.55 21.44
C ASP A 9 -11.35 14.97 21.06
N VAL A 10 -11.10 15.48 19.85
CA VAL A 10 -9.79 16.11 19.55
C VAL A 10 -9.66 17.46 20.27
N LYS A 11 -9.08 17.46 21.47
CA LYS A 11 -8.82 18.68 22.29
C LYS A 11 -7.62 19.50 21.80
N ALA A 12 -6.71 18.87 21.06
CA ALA A 12 -5.53 19.48 20.46
C ALA A 12 -5.09 18.66 19.24
N GLY A 13 -4.44 19.32 18.28
CA GLY A 13 -3.91 18.68 17.07
C GLY A 13 -2.55 19.25 16.71
N ILE A 14 -1.80 18.51 15.89
CA ILE A 14 -0.52 18.96 15.35
C ILE A 14 -0.77 19.47 13.95
N TRP A 15 -0.37 20.72 13.70
CA TRP A 15 -0.30 21.28 12.36
C TRP A 15 1.15 21.23 11.88
N GLY A 16 1.42 20.33 10.95
CA GLY A 16 2.74 20.10 10.39
C GLY A 16 2.86 20.72 9.01
N PHE A 17 3.98 21.41 8.77
CA PHE A 17 4.34 21.95 7.47
C PHE A 17 5.67 21.38 7.01
N GLY A 18 5.82 21.21 5.71
CA GLY A 18 7.08 20.81 5.11
C GLY A 18 7.16 21.26 3.66
N ALA A 19 8.35 21.60 3.21
CA ALA A 19 8.62 21.87 1.80
C ALA A 19 9.56 20.78 1.27
N ASP A 20 9.20 20.20 0.14
CA ASP A 20 10.07 19.27 -0.57
C ASP A 20 10.92 20.05 -1.58
N PHE A 21 12.23 19.84 -1.49
CA PHE A 21 13.21 20.47 -2.36
C PHE A 21 13.92 19.42 -3.22
N ASP A 22 14.24 19.78 -4.45
CA ASP A 22 15.28 19.12 -5.23
C ASP A 22 16.44 20.12 -5.39
N ASN A 23 17.52 19.87 -4.64
CA ASN A 23 18.62 20.81 -4.45
C ASN A 23 18.10 22.18 -3.93
N MET A 24 18.19 23.24 -4.74
CA MET A 24 17.72 24.59 -4.39
C MET A 24 16.37 24.96 -5.01
N LYS A 25 15.65 24.00 -5.61
CA LYS A 25 14.34 24.22 -6.23
C LYS A 25 13.25 23.63 -5.37
N ILE A 26 12.29 24.46 -4.96
CA ILE A 26 11.09 23.96 -4.28
C ILE A 26 10.25 23.15 -5.28
N ARG A 27 9.93 21.90 -4.92
CA ARG A 27 9.06 21.04 -5.71
C ARG A 27 7.62 21.20 -5.28
N CYS A 28 7.36 21.20 -3.97
CA CYS A 28 6.02 21.40 -3.43
C CYS A 28 6.03 21.81 -1.95
N TRP A 29 4.89 22.32 -1.50
CA TRP A 29 4.56 22.61 -0.11
C TRP A 29 3.53 21.60 0.39
N TYR A 30 3.79 21.03 1.56
CA TYR A 30 2.91 20.11 2.24
C TYR A 30 2.38 20.73 3.52
N GLU A 31 1.10 20.52 3.73
CA GLU A 31 0.39 20.93 4.92
C GLU A 31 -0.45 19.75 5.41
N HIS A 32 -0.28 19.36 6.67
CA HIS A 32 -1.04 18.26 7.26
C HIS A 32 -1.52 18.61 8.66
N HIS A 33 -2.79 18.28 8.91
CA HIS A 33 -3.42 18.37 10.22
C HIS A 33 -3.55 16.95 10.79
N PHE A 34 -2.84 16.69 11.88
CA PHE A 34 -2.89 15.41 12.57
C PHE A 34 -3.67 15.55 13.88
N PRO A 35 -4.61 14.64 14.18
CA PRO A 35 -5.17 14.56 15.52
C PRO A 35 -4.06 14.19 16.50
N LEU A 36 -4.02 14.84 17.67
CA LEU A 36 -3.11 14.41 18.73
C LEU A 36 -3.71 13.15 19.36
N LEU A 37 -3.06 12.01 19.10
CA LEU A 37 -3.47 10.74 19.67
C LEU A 37 -3.10 10.74 21.16
N MET A 38 -4.08 10.99 22.02
CA MET A 38 -3.87 11.05 23.48
C MET A 38 -3.82 9.67 24.14
N THR A 39 -4.15 8.61 23.40
CA THR A 39 -4.25 7.25 23.94
C THR A 39 -2.96 6.47 23.68
N GLU A 40 -1.99 6.59 24.59
CA GLU A 40 -0.68 5.91 24.48
C GLU A 40 -0.80 4.39 24.29
N GLY A 41 -1.86 3.78 24.82
CA GLY A 41 -2.14 2.35 24.68
C GLY A 41 -2.33 1.88 23.23
N LEU A 42 -2.65 2.78 22.29
CA LEU A 42 -2.82 2.44 20.86
C LEU A 42 -1.51 2.42 20.07
N ILE A 43 -0.44 3.00 20.62
CA ILE A 43 0.85 3.16 19.92
C ILE A 43 1.40 1.82 19.37
N PRO A 44 1.39 0.70 20.12
CA PRO A 44 1.89 -0.58 19.61
C PRO A 44 1.15 -1.05 18.36
N ASP A 45 -0.17 -0.92 18.32
CA ASP A 45 -0.99 -1.39 17.20
C ASP A 45 -0.90 -0.47 15.99
N LEU A 46 -0.83 0.85 16.21
CA LEU A 46 -0.57 1.81 15.15
C LEU A 46 0.82 1.61 14.53
N ARG A 47 1.83 1.25 15.34
CA ARG A 47 3.15 0.88 14.83
C ARG A 47 3.08 -0.36 13.92
N LYS A 48 2.33 -1.40 14.30
CA LYS A 48 2.09 -2.58 13.45
C LYS A 48 1.38 -2.20 12.14
N ALA A 49 0.40 -1.30 12.21
CA ALA A 49 -0.33 -0.82 11.04
C ALA A 49 0.58 -0.09 10.04
N VAL A 50 1.42 0.83 10.52
CA VAL A 50 2.40 1.57 9.70
C VAL A 50 3.45 0.62 9.11
N GLN A 51 3.98 -0.32 9.89
CA GLN A 51 4.92 -1.33 9.39
C GLN A 51 4.30 -2.21 8.29
N THR A 52 3.03 -2.57 8.44
CA THR A 52 2.27 -3.32 7.43
C THR A 52 2.15 -2.51 6.14
N ALA A 53 1.85 -1.22 6.24
CA ALA A 53 1.74 -0.29 5.11
C ALA A 53 3.08 -0.14 4.38
N ALA A 54 4.17 0.12 5.12
CA ALA A 54 5.51 0.25 4.56
C ALA A 54 5.96 -1.03 3.83
N ARG A 55 5.64 -2.20 4.39
CA ARG A 55 5.91 -3.49 3.72
C ARG A 55 5.10 -3.63 2.43
N GLN A 56 3.82 -3.28 2.43
CA GLN A 56 2.96 -3.35 1.24
C GLN A 56 3.43 -2.37 0.15
N LEU A 57 3.83 -1.16 0.52
CA LEU A 57 4.41 -0.17 -0.40
C LEU A 57 5.71 -0.69 -1.04
N SER A 58 6.61 -1.29 -0.26
CA SER A 58 7.84 -1.89 -0.78
C SER A 58 7.57 -3.01 -1.80
N LEU A 59 6.59 -3.87 -1.50
CA LEU A 59 6.14 -4.92 -2.42
C LEU A 59 5.51 -4.34 -3.69
N LEU A 60 4.67 -3.31 -3.56
CA LEU A 60 4.06 -2.61 -4.70
C LEU A 60 5.11 -1.99 -5.63
N ARG A 61 6.10 -1.28 -5.07
CA ARG A 61 7.23 -0.70 -5.83
C ARG A 61 7.97 -1.79 -6.60
N SER A 62 8.25 -2.91 -5.96
CA SER A 62 8.94 -4.04 -6.58
C SER A 62 8.11 -4.66 -7.71
N ALA A 63 6.81 -4.85 -7.48
CA ALA A 63 5.88 -5.39 -8.47
C ALA A 63 5.82 -4.50 -9.71
N LEU A 64 5.63 -3.18 -9.53
CA LEU A 64 5.55 -2.22 -10.62
C LEU A 64 6.85 -2.19 -11.43
N LYS A 65 8.02 -2.18 -10.78
CA LYS A 65 9.30 -2.21 -11.48
C LYS A 65 9.49 -3.50 -12.30
N GLU A 66 9.12 -4.66 -11.75
CA GLU A 66 9.19 -5.93 -12.50
C GLU A 66 8.17 -6.01 -13.64
N ALA A 67 7.05 -5.29 -13.56
CA ALA A 67 6.08 -5.21 -14.64
C ALA A 67 6.51 -4.25 -15.77
N TRP A 68 7.05 -3.09 -15.41
CA TRP A 68 7.45 -2.06 -16.37
C TRP A 68 8.78 -2.35 -17.06
N PHE A 69 9.75 -2.98 -16.39
CA PHE A 69 11.11 -3.16 -16.90
C PHE A 69 11.45 -4.64 -17.07
N ALA A 70 12.13 -4.98 -18.18
CA ALA A 70 12.66 -6.34 -18.40
C ALA A 70 13.63 -6.75 -17.26
N ASN A 71 14.47 -5.81 -16.84
CA ASN A 71 15.33 -5.92 -15.68
C ASN A 71 14.97 -4.84 -14.66
N ALA A 72 14.30 -5.22 -13.56
CA ALA A 72 13.91 -4.27 -12.52
C ALA A 72 15.10 -3.55 -11.85
N LYS A 73 16.30 -4.14 -11.89
CA LYS A 73 17.54 -3.54 -11.37
C LYS A 73 18.04 -2.35 -12.21
N ASP A 74 17.65 -2.32 -13.49
CA ASP A 74 18.03 -1.27 -14.43
C ASP A 74 17.02 -0.11 -14.45
N ALA A 75 15.97 -0.19 -13.63
CA ALA A 75 14.94 0.85 -13.53
C ALA A 75 15.54 2.16 -13.00
N ARG A 76 15.73 3.13 -13.92
CA ARG A 76 16.17 4.50 -13.63
C ARG A 76 15.00 5.47 -13.73
N GLY A 77 15.08 6.59 -13.03
CA GLY A 77 14.07 7.65 -13.02
C GLY A 77 13.42 7.85 -11.66
N ASP A 78 12.49 8.81 -11.60
CA ASP A 78 11.75 9.15 -10.39
C ASP A 78 10.51 8.26 -10.24
N PHE A 79 10.44 7.53 -9.13
CA PHE A 79 9.31 6.70 -8.75
C PHE A 79 8.64 7.18 -7.45
N SER A 80 8.98 8.38 -6.97
CA SER A 80 8.43 8.98 -5.75
C SER A 80 6.91 9.13 -5.81
N PHE A 81 6.34 9.28 -7.00
CA PHE A 81 4.89 9.33 -7.21
C PHE A 81 4.16 8.10 -6.67
N ILE A 82 4.80 6.93 -6.65
CA ILE A 82 4.20 5.69 -6.10
C ILE A 82 3.98 5.85 -4.59
N ASP A 83 4.98 6.38 -3.89
CA ASP A 83 4.96 6.59 -2.45
C ASP A 83 3.96 7.69 -2.09
N ILE A 84 3.98 8.80 -2.83
CA ILE A 84 3.06 9.93 -2.65
C ILE A 84 1.60 9.45 -2.78
N ASP A 85 1.28 8.76 -3.88
CA ASP A 85 -0.07 8.25 -4.12
C ASP A 85 -0.47 7.21 -3.09
N PHE A 86 0.42 6.27 -2.75
CA PHE A 86 0.13 5.24 -1.77
C PHE A 86 -0.27 5.85 -0.43
N TRP A 87 0.53 6.77 0.11
CA TRP A 87 0.24 7.38 1.40
C TRP A 87 -1.01 8.25 1.35
N ASN A 88 -1.17 9.08 0.32
CA ASN A 88 -2.33 9.95 0.15
C ASN A 88 -3.64 9.15 0.01
N LEU A 89 -3.67 8.14 -0.85
CA LEU A 89 -4.88 7.36 -1.14
C LEU A 89 -5.23 6.37 -0.02
N THR A 90 -4.28 5.98 0.83
CA THR A 90 -4.53 5.09 1.97
C THR A 90 -4.74 5.82 3.28
N GLN A 91 -4.42 7.13 3.36
CA GLN A 91 -4.56 7.94 4.58
C GLN A 91 -5.95 7.84 5.20
N GLY A 92 -7.02 7.97 4.42
CA GLY A 92 -8.39 7.91 4.95
C GLY A 92 -8.70 6.57 5.64
N ARG A 93 -8.16 5.47 5.13
CA ARG A 93 -8.30 4.14 5.73
C ARG A 93 -7.53 4.03 7.05
N PHE A 94 -6.36 4.66 7.13
CA PHE A 94 -5.55 4.70 8.35
C PHE A 94 -6.21 5.53 9.45
N LEU A 95 -6.79 6.68 9.10
CA LEU A 95 -7.56 7.50 10.04
C LEU A 95 -8.80 6.76 10.55
N ASN A 96 -9.49 5.99 9.70
CA ASN A 96 -10.59 5.14 10.14
C ASN A 96 -10.13 4.03 11.08
N LEU A 97 -8.94 3.45 10.87
CA LEU A 97 -8.34 2.49 11.80
C LEU A 97 -8.11 3.14 13.17
N ILE A 98 -7.51 4.33 13.21
CA ILE A 98 -7.31 5.09 14.46
C ILE A 98 -8.65 5.28 15.18
N HIS A 99 -9.65 5.82 14.47
CA HIS A 99 -10.99 6.05 15.03
C HIS A 99 -11.63 4.77 15.56
N ASP A 100 -11.55 3.65 14.82
CA ASP A 100 -12.07 2.36 15.28
C ASP A 100 -11.40 1.91 16.60
N LEU A 101 -10.09 2.08 16.71
CA LEU A 101 -9.33 1.70 17.91
C LEU A 101 -9.64 2.61 19.11
N GLU A 102 -9.79 3.91 18.88
CA GLU A 102 -10.20 4.88 19.92
C GLU A 102 -11.60 4.57 20.47
N ASN A 103 -12.51 4.06 19.64
CA ASN A 103 -13.84 3.61 20.04
C ASN A 103 -13.87 2.20 20.65
N GLY A 104 -12.72 1.64 21.02
CA GLY A 104 -12.62 0.37 21.74
C GLY A 104 -12.85 -0.86 20.88
N HIS A 105 -12.80 -0.76 19.55
CA HIS A 105 -12.85 -1.95 18.70
C HIS A 105 -11.59 -2.81 18.90
N LYS A 106 -11.75 -4.13 18.79
CA LYS A 106 -10.66 -5.09 18.98
C LYS A 106 -9.51 -4.85 17.98
N PRO A 107 -8.27 -4.62 18.46
CA PRO A 107 -7.15 -4.30 17.58
C PRO A 107 -6.86 -5.37 16.52
N ASP A 108 -6.86 -6.65 16.88
CA ASP A 108 -6.53 -7.72 15.94
C ASP A 108 -7.49 -7.78 14.74
N GLU A 109 -8.80 -7.60 14.98
CA GLU A 109 -9.80 -7.59 13.92
C GLU A 109 -9.59 -6.40 12.97
N ARG A 110 -9.28 -5.22 13.54
CA ARG A 110 -9.08 -3.98 12.79
C ARG A 110 -7.76 -3.95 12.02
N LEU A 111 -6.69 -4.49 12.60
CA LEU A 111 -5.41 -4.68 11.92
C LEU A 111 -5.51 -5.69 10.78
N ASN A 112 -6.26 -6.78 10.96
CA ASN A 112 -6.53 -7.73 9.87
C ASN A 112 -7.34 -7.10 8.74
N LYS A 113 -8.37 -6.30 9.07
CA LYS A 113 -9.13 -5.51 8.08
C LYS A 113 -8.23 -4.53 7.34
N TRP A 114 -7.41 -3.77 8.06
CA TRP A 114 -6.42 -2.84 7.50
C TRP A 114 -5.49 -3.51 6.51
N GLN A 115 -4.88 -4.65 6.90
CA GLN A 115 -4.00 -5.42 6.03
C GLN A 115 -4.71 -5.88 4.76
N ARG A 116 -5.95 -6.36 4.87
CA ARG A 116 -6.75 -6.80 3.72
C ARG A 116 -7.08 -5.63 2.78
N GLU A 117 -7.49 -4.49 3.32
CA GLU A 117 -7.79 -3.30 2.52
C GLU A 117 -6.54 -2.76 1.80
N LEU A 118 -5.40 -2.73 2.47
CA LEU A 118 -4.13 -2.37 1.85
C LEU A 118 -3.76 -3.31 0.71
N TRP A 119 -3.89 -4.62 0.92
CA TRP A 119 -3.59 -5.61 -0.13
C TRP A 119 -4.50 -5.46 -1.35
N LEU A 120 -5.80 -5.21 -1.13
CA LEU A 120 -6.74 -4.94 -2.22
C LEU A 120 -6.40 -3.64 -2.95
N PHE A 121 -6.04 -2.59 -2.20
CA PHE A 121 -5.62 -1.31 -2.77
C PHE A 121 -4.36 -1.47 -3.62
N THR A 122 -3.28 -2.07 -3.10
CA THR A 122 -2.01 -2.23 -3.83
C THR A 122 -2.18 -3.07 -5.09
N ARG A 123 -3.00 -4.12 -5.03
CA ARG A 123 -3.33 -4.94 -6.20
C ARG A 123 -4.05 -4.13 -7.28
N ARG A 124 -5.08 -3.36 -6.91
CA ARG A 124 -5.83 -2.51 -7.86
C ARG A 124 -4.95 -1.42 -8.44
N TYR A 125 -4.21 -0.71 -7.59
CA TYR A 125 -3.27 0.32 -8.01
C TYR A 125 -2.21 -0.24 -8.96
N PHE A 126 -1.70 -1.44 -8.71
CA PHE A 126 -0.81 -2.13 -9.65
C PHE A 126 -1.50 -2.34 -11.01
N ASP A 127 -2.68 -2.94 -11.02
CA ASP A 127 -3.44 -3.23 -12.26
C ASP A 127 -3.70 -1.93 -13.05
N ASP A 128 -4.17 -0.87 -12.38
CA ASP A 128 -4.45 0.43 -13.01
C ASP A 128 -3.19 1.04 -13.63
N ARG A 129 -2.02 0.83 -13.02
CA ARG A 129 -0.75 1.45 -13.46
C ARG A 129 -0.05 0.70 -14.59
N VAL A 130 -0.23 -0.61 -14.70
CA VAL A 130 0.44 -1.43 -15.73
C VAL A 130 -0.39 -1.59 -17.01
N PHE A 131 -1.70 -1.33 -16.95
CA PHE A 131 -2.61 -1.44 -18.09
C PHE A 131 -3.07 -0.07 -18.64
N THR A 132 -2.20 0.93 -18.58
CA THR A 132 -2.52 2.31 -19.00
C THR A 132 -2.47 2.54 -20.51
N ASN A 133 -1.62 1.80 -21.24
CA ASN A 133 -1.41 2.00 -22.68
C ASN A 133 -1.86 0.77 -23.49
N PRO A 134 -2.98 0.86 -24.22
CA PRO A 134 -3.49 -0.25 -25.05
C PRO A 134 -2.67 -0.49 -26.32
N TYR A 135 -1.74 0.41 -26.67
CA TYR A 135 -0.96 0.35 -27.92
C TYR A 135 0.52 0.00 -27.71
N GLU A 136 1.03 0.08 -26.48
CA GLU A 136 2.33 -0.52 -26.18
C GLU A 136 2.17 -2.04 -26.20
N SER A 137 3.09 -2.73 -26.87
CA SER A 137 3.30 -4.16 -26.67
C SER A 137 3.88 -4.38 -25.28
N SER A 138 3.08 -4.04 -24.26
CA SER A 138 3.35 -4.40 -22.89
C SER A 138 3.53 -5.91 -22.89
N ASP A 139 4.66 -6.37 -22.36
CA ASP A 139 4.92 -7.80 -22.23
C ASP A 139 3.91 -8.33 -21.19
N LEU A 140 2.73 -8.70 -21.68
CA LEU A 140 1.60 -9.19 -20.87
C LEU A 140 2.04 -10.38 -20.01
N GLU A 141 2.95 -11.20 -20.54
CA GLU A 141 3.53 -12.31 -19.79
C GLU A 141 4.33 -11.79 -18.59
N ARG A 142 5.18 -10.78 -18.78
CA ARG A 142 5.91 -10.13 -17.67
C ARG A 142 4.98 -9.49 -16.65
N ILE A 143 3.98 -8.72 -17.10
CA ILE A 143 3.00 -8.08 -16.20
C ILE A 143 2.26 -9.14 -15.39
N MET A 144 1.80 -10.22 -16.03
CA MET A 144 1.09 -11.31 -15.36
C MET A 144 1.99 -12.11 -14.41
N LYS A 145 3.27 -12.31 -14.75
CA LYS A 145 4.26 -12.92 -13.85
C LYS A 145 4.47 -12.06 -12.60
N ALA A 146 4.68 -10.75 -12.76
CA ALA A 146 4.83 -9.82 -11.64
C ALA A 146 3.55 -9.82 -10.78
N ARG A 147 2.39 -9.67 -11.40
CA ARG A 147 1.09 -9.70 -10.70
C ARG A 147 0.92 -10.98 -9.88
N LYS A 148 1.20 -12.14 -10.48
CA LYS A 148 1.10 -13.44 -9.83
C LYS A 148 2.09 -13.58 -8.66
N LYS A 149 3.31 -13.08 -8.81
CA LYS A 149 4.37 -13.16 -7.78
C LYS A 149 3.99 -12.38 -6.52
N TYR A 150 3.46 -11.16 -6.68
CA TYR A 150 3.22 -10.24 -5.57
C TYR A 150 1.80 -10.29 -5.01
N PHE A 151 0.79 -10.60 -5.83
CA PHE A 151 -0.63 -10.49 -5.46
C PHE A 151 -1.39 -11.82 -5.52
N THR A 152 -0.72 -12.95 -5.27
CA THR A 152 -1.41 -14.22 -4.98
C THR A 152 -1.58 -14.41 -3.48
N SER A 153 -2.82 -14.66 -3.07
CA SER A 153 -3.15 -15.03 -1.70
C SER A 153 -2.53 -16.38 -1.32
N SER A 154 -2.38 -16.63 -0.02
CA SER A 154 -1.85 -17.91 0.46
C SER A 154 -2.74 -19.09 0.05
N ALA A 155 -4.06 -18.90 0.00
CA ALA A 155 -5.00 -19.91 -0.49
C ALA A 155 -4.77 -20.21 -1.99
N GLU A 156 -4.65 -19.17 -2.82
CA GLU A 156 -4.34 -19.34 -4.25
C GLU A 156 -2.98 -20.01 -4.47
N LYS A 157 -1.97 -19.70 -3.63
CA LYS A 157 -0.66 -20.36 -3.66
C LYS A 157 -0.76 -21.85 -3.31
N GLN A 158 -1.54 -22.20 -2.29
CA GLN A 158 -1.78 -23.60 -1.90
C GLN A 158 -2.53 -24.38 -2.99
N SER A 159 -3.60 -23.82 -3.54
CA SER A 159 -4.34 -24.43 -4.65
C SER A 159 -3.47 -24.61 -5.90
N ALA A 160 -2.63 -23.62 -6.24
CA ALA A 160 -1.70 -23.73 -7.36
C ALA A 160 -0.62 -24.80 -7.15
N LYS A 161 -0.15 -24.99 -5.90
CA LYS A 161 0.79 -26.06 -5.55
C LYS A 161 0.13 -27.44 -5.68
N ALA A 162 -1.09 -27.60 -5.19
CA ALA A 162 -1.87 -28.83 -5.33
C ALA A 162 -2.15 -29.19 -6.79
N ALA A 163 -2.48 -28.20 -7.63
CA ALA A 163 -2.73 -28.41 -9.06
C ALA A 163 -1.46 -28.82 -9.84
N LYS A 164 -0.28 -28.31 -9.45
CA LYS A 164 1.00 -28.73 -10.04
C LYS A 164 1.37 -30.17 -9.66
N ALA A 165 1.17 -30.57 -8.41
CA ALA A 165 1.42 -31.94 -7.95
C ALA A 165 0.58 -32.96 -8.73
N LYS A 166 -0.73 -32.69 -8.88
CA LYS A 166 -1.63 -33.55 -9.68
C LYS A 166 -1.25 -33.66 -11.15
N LYS A 167 -0.66 -32.62 -11.75
CA LYS A 167 -0.18 -32.66 -13.15
C LYS A 167 1.13 -33.44 -13.31
N GLN A 168 1.97 -33.48 -12.27
CA GLN A 168 3.17 -34.32 -12.28
C GLN A 168 2.82 -35.79 -12.07
N GLU A 169 1.90 -36.10 -11.16
CA GLU A 169 1.40 -37.47 -10.92
C GLU A 169 0.64 -38.07 -12.12
N ALA A 170 0.03 -37.24 -12.97
CA ALA A 170 -0.68 -37.69 -14.18
C ALA A 170 0.21 -37.78 -15.43
N ALA A 171 1.50 -37.39 -15.31
CA ALA A 171 2.49 -37.46 -16.38
C ALA A 171 3.53 -38.58 -16.16
N GLU A 172 3.45 -39.28 -15.03
CA GLU A 172 4.05 -40.60 -14.77
C GLU A 172 3.03 -41.70 -15.11
#